data_AF-A0A2Y9DQQ6-F1
#
_entry.id   AF-A0A2Y9DQQ6-F1
#
_cell.length_a   1.000
_cell.length_b   1.000
_cell.length_c   1.000
_cell.angle_alpha   90.00
_cell.angle_beta   90.00
_cell.angle_gamma   90.00
#
_symmetry.space_group_name_H-M   'P 1'
#
loop_
_entity.id
_entity.type
_entity.pdbx_description
1 polymer ?
#
loop_
_entity_poly.entity_id
_entity_poly.type
_entity_poly.pdbx_seq_one_letter_code
_entity_poly.pdbx_strand_id
1 'polypeptide(L)'
;MDAADATVEKLREQCLARGASGIQGLARFFRRLDRDRSRSLDAAELQRGLAELGLALGEAEAQAVCRRWDRDGSGTLDLEEFLRALRPPMSQAREAVIAAAFAKLDRSGDGVVTVEDLRGVYSGRAHPKVRSGEWTEEEVLRHFLDSFDSSDKDGQVTLAEFQDYYSGVSASVDTDEEFVAMVTRAWGL
;
A
#
# COMPACT_ATOMS: atom_id res chain seq x y z
N MET A 1 -3.35 -12.31 15.60
CA MET A 1 -2.02 -11.93 15.09
C MET A 1 -1.33 -13.22 14.72
N ASP A 2 -1.13 -13.45 13.43
CA ASP A 2 -0.56 -14.71 12.93
C ASP A 2 0.95 -14.77 13.20
N ALA A 3 1.55 -15.95 13.24
CA ALA A 3 3.00 -16.13 13.38
C ALA A 3 3.78 -15.45 12.25
N ALA A 4 3.16 -15.37 11.06
CA ALA A 4 3.63 -14.58 9.93
C ALA A 4 3.72 -13.09 10.30
N ASP A 5 2.65 -12.47 10.82
CA ASP A 5 2.64 -11.04 11.19
C ASP A 5 3.74 -10.71 12.21
N ALA A 6 3.90 -11.55 13.24
CA ALA A 6 4.93 -11.36 14.26
C ALA A 6 6.36 -11.46 13.69
N THR A 7 6.55 -12.29 12.67
CA THR A 7 7.85 -12.43 11.99
C THR A 7 8.16 -11.23 11.12
N VAL A 8 7.15 -10.69 10.44
CA VAL A 8 7.27 -9.48 9.64
C VAL A 8 7.63 -8.28 10.51
N GLU A 9 6.97 -8.11 11.66
CA GLU A 9 7.32 -7.02 12.58
C GLU A 9 8.75 -7.14 13.09
N LYS A 10 9.18 -8.34 13.50
CA LYS A 10 10.58 -8.57 13.90
C LYS A 10 11.56 -8.31 12.77
N LEU A 11 11.20 -8.65 11.53
CA LEU A 11 12.02 -8.35 10.36
C LEU A 11 12.16 -6.83 10.19
N ARG A 12 11.05 -6.08 10.29
CA ARG A 12 11.07 -4.62 10.24
C ARG A 12 11.93 -4.02 11.34
N GLU A 13 11.74 -4.44 12.58
CA GLU A 13 12.55 -4.00 13.73
C GLU A 13 14.04 -4.26 13.50
N GLN A 14 14.40 -5.45 13.01
CA GLN A 14 15.79 -5.81 12.73
C GLN A 14 16.37 -5.02 11.56
N CYS A 15 15.58 -4.71 10.53
CA CYS A 15 16.00 -3.85 9.44
C CYS A 15 16.25 -2.42 9.95
N LEU A 16 15.32 -1.87 10.73
CA LEU A 16 15.43 -0.54 11.34
C LEU A 16 16.62 -0.44 12.31
N ALA A 17 16.82 -1.44 13.17
CA ALA A 17 17.88 -1.47 14.17
C ALA A 17 19.29 -1.63 13.59
N ARG A 18 19.44 -2.33 12.46
CA ARG A 18 20.76 -2.57 11.82
C ARG A 18 21.27 -1.38 10.99
N GLY A 19 20.65 -0.21 11.09
CA GLY A 19 21.07 0.96 10.31
C GLY A 19 20.91 0.73 8.81
N ALA A 20 19.87 -0.04 8.41
CA ALA A 20 19.29 0.15 7.10
C ALA A 20 18.63 1.53 7.09
N SER A 21 19.46 2.57 7.01
CA SER A 21 19.04 3.96 7.03
C SER A 21 18.22 4.21 5.77
N GLY A 22 16.91 4.00 5.89
CA GLY A 22 15.96 4.11 4.80
C GLY A 22 16.02 2.98 3.76
N ILE A 23 15.28 3.21 2.68
CA ILE A 23 15.05 2.32 1.54
C ILE A 23 16.33 1.66 1.00
N GLN A 24 17.47 2.35 1.05
CA GLN A 24 18.76 1.85 0.54
C GLN A 24 19.29 0.62 1.32
N GLY A 25 19.05 0.57 2.63
CA GLY A 25 19.48 -0.56 3.44
C GLY A 25 18.60 -1.79 3.24
N LEU A 26 17.29 -1.58 3.08
CA LEU A 26 16.35 -2.64 2.72
C LEU A 26 16.65 -3.21 1.32
N ALA A 27 16.95 -2.36 0.34
CA ALA A 27 17.35 -2.81 -0.99
C ALA A 27 18.69 -3.57 -0.99
N ARG A 28 19.60 -3.28 -0.05
CA ARG A 28 20.82 -4.07 0.14
C ARG A 28 20.54 -5.41 0.81
N PHE A 29 19.58 -5.45 1.73
CA PHE A 29 19.14 -6.68 2.36
C PHE A 29 18.45 -7.60 1.34
N PHE A 30 17.51 -7.07 0.54
CA PHE A 30 16.90 -7.76 -0.59
C PHE A 30 17.93 -8.44 -1.51
N ARG A 31 18.93 -7.69 -1.99
CA ARG A 31 20.00 -8.23 -2.85
C ARG A 31 20.87 -9.30 -2.21
N ARG A 32 20.83 -9.45 -0.89
CA ARG A 32 21.56 -10.51 -0.16
C ARG A 32 20.73 -11.79 -0.08
N LEU A 33 19.42 -11.64 0.00
CA LEU A 33 18.45 -12.73 -0.01
C LEU A 33 18.41 -13.40 -1.38
N ASP A 34 18.36 -12.57 -2.44
CA ASP A 34 18.37 -12.96 -3.85
C ASP A 34 19.73 -13.56 -4.24
N ARG A 35 19.86 -14.88 -4.15
CA ARG A 35 21.14 -15.59 -4.37
C ARG A 35 21.37 -15.88 -5.84
N ASP A 36 20.30 -16.21 -6.55
CA ASP A 36 20.37 -16.52 -7.98
C ASP A 36 20.42 -15.26 -8.86
N ARG A 37 20.21 -14.07 -8.26
CA ARG A 37 20.19 -12.76 -8.92
C ARG A 37 19.06 -12.63 -9.93
N SER A 38 17.95 -13.32 -9.68
CA SER A 38 16.71 -13.22 -10.45
C SER A 38 16.07 -11.85 -10.34
N ARG A 39 16.46 -11.05 -9.34
CA ARG A 39 15.85 -9.76 -8.95
C ARG A 39 14.46 -9.89 -8.34
N SER A 40 14.06 -11.11 -8.02
CA SER A 40 12.90 -11.41 -7.18
C SER A 40 13.31 -12.39 -6.09
N LEU A 41 12.45 -12.62 -5.10
CA LEU A 41 12.67 -13.59 -4.04
C LEU A 41 11.62 -14.68 -4.12
N ASP A 42 12.06 -15.91 -4.30
CA ASP A 42 11.19 -17.06 -4.10
C ASP A 42 10.97 -17.35 -2.61
N ALA A 43 10.01 -18.25 -2.31
CA ALA A 43 9.69 -18.60 -0.93
C ALA A 43 10.87 -19.26 -0.18
N ALA A 44 11.75 -19.98 -0.88
CA ALA A 44 12.90 -20.64 -0.27
C ALA A 44 14.03 -19.65 0.05
N GLU A 45 14.24 -18.66 -0.79
CA GLU A 45 15.16 -17.54 -0.56
C GLU A 45 14.68 -16.66 0.58
N LEU A 46 13.38 -16.32 0.61
CA LEU A 46 12.79 -15.58 1.73
C LEU A 46 12.94 -16.37 3.04
N GLN A 47 12.57 -17.65 3.05
CA GLN A 47 12.67 -18.51 4.24
C GLN A 47 14.10 -18.59 4.77
N ARG A 48 15.06 -18.84 3.89
CA ARG A 48 16.48 -18.99 4.26
C ARG A 48 17.02 -17.69 4.83
N GLY A 49 16.70 -16.58 4.17
CA GLY A 49 17.15 -15.28 4.61
C GLY A 49 16.56 -14.82 5.93
N LEU A 50 15.29 -15.12 6.16
CA LEU A 50 14.66 -14.94 7.47
C LEU A 50 15.32 -15.83 8.54
N ALA A 51 15.66 -17.07 8.21
CA ALA A 51 16.39 -17.96 9.11
C ALA A 51 17.79 -17.43 9.47
N GLU A 52 18.51 -16.80 8.53
CA GLU A 52 19.81 -16.13 8.79
C GLU A 52 19.67 -14.97 9.80
N LEU A 53 18.48 -14.39 9.93
CA LEU A 53 18.15 -13.34 10.90
C LEU A 53 17.64 -13.89 12.25
N GLY A 54 17.58 -15.21 12.41
CA GLY A 54 17.00 -15.86 13.58
C GLY A 54 15.47 -15.87 13.57
N LEU A 55 14.85 -15.59 12.42
CA LEU A 55 13.41 -15.58 12.19
C LEU A 55 13.01 -16.82 11.38
N ALA A 56 13.07 -17.98 12.01
CA ALA A 56 12.73 -19.23 11.33
C ALA A 56 11.23 -19.31 11.02
N LEU A 57 10.89 -19.40 9.74
CA LEU A 57 9.56 -19.75 9.25
C LEU A 57 9.57 -21.17 8.71
N GLY A 58 8.46 -21.89 8.89
CA GLY A 58 8.18 -23.11 8.15
C GLY A 58 7.99 -22.82 6.66
N GLU A 59 8.13 -23.85 5.84
CA GLU A 59 7.98 -23.72 4.38
C GLU A 59 6.59 -23.19 3.99
N ALA A 60 5.53 -23.73 4.61
CA ALA A 60 4.16 -23.29 4.37
C ALA A 60 3.92 -21.83 4.81
N GLU A 61 4.56 -21.40 5.90
CA GLU A 61 4.48 -20.02 6.39
C GLU A 61 5.20 -19.05 5.45
N ALA A 62 6.40 -19.42 4.99
CA ALA A 62 7.14 -18.62 4.01
C ALA A 62 6.39 -18.50 2.68
N GLN A 63 5.78 -19.58 2.19
CA GLN A 63 4.91 -19.54 1.01
C GLN A 63 3.68 -18.65 1.23
N ALA A 64 3.06 -18.70 2.41
CA ALA A 64 1.93 -17.83 2.74
C ALA A 64 2.35 -16.36 2.79
N VAL A 65 3.51 -16.04 3.35
CA VAL A 65 4.07 -14.67 3.36
C VAL A 65 4.35 -14.19 1.94
N CYS A 66 5.03 -15.01 1.12
CA CYS A 66 5.25 -14.68 -0.30
C CYS A 66 3.93 -14.41 -1.01
N ARG A 67 2.96 -15.32 -0.96
CA ARG A 67 1.65 -15.13 -1.61
C ARG A 67 0.89 -13.90 -1.13
N ARG A 68 1.11 -13.47 0.11
CA ARG A 68 0.46 -12.27 0.66
C ARG A 68 1.11 -10.99 0.17
N TRP A 69 2.42 -11.01 -0.12
CA TRP A 69 3.18 -9.84 -0.53
C TRP A 69 3.24 -9.69 -2.06
N ASP A 70 3.20 -10.82 -2.76
CA ASP A 70 3.13 -10.99 -4.21
C ASP A 70 1.78 -10.49 -4.72
N ARG A 71 1.77 -9.26 -5.23
CA ARG A 71 0.56 -8.57 -5.69
C ARG A 71 0.29 -8.86 -7.15
N ASP A 72 1.35 -9.00 -7.95
CA ASP A 72 1.24 -9.27 -9.38
C ASP A 72 0.98 -10.76 -9.68
N GLY A 73 1.11 -11.62 -8.67
CA GLY A 73 0.87 -13.05 -8.77
C GLY A 73 1.96 -13.78 -9.55
N SER A 74 3.17 -13.19 -9.64
CA SER A 74 4.31 -13.78 -10.33
C SER A 74 4.83 -15.05 -9.65
N GLY A 75 4.46 -15.29 -8.38
CA GLY A 75 4.95 -16.37 -7.55
C GLY A 75 6.28 -16.07 -6.86
N THR A 76 6.82 -14.87 -7.06
CA THR A 76 8.07 -14.37 -6.44
C THR A 76 7.87 -12.94 -5.98
N LEU A 77 8.71 -12.46 -5.08
CA LEU A 77 8.62 -11.09 -4.57
C LEU A 77 9.65 -10.19 -5.22
N ASP A 78 9.22 -9.18 -5.95
CA ASP A 78 10.15 -8.17 -6.43
C ASP A 78 10.59 -7.19 -5.32
N LEU A 79 11.51 -6.28 -5.65
CA LEU A 79 12.02 -5.30 -4.70
C LEU A 79 10.93 -4.35 -4.22
N GLU A 80 9.99 -3.95 -5.08
CA GLU A 80 8.92 -3.02 -4.73
C GLU A 80 7.96 -3.66 -3.73
N GLU A 81 7.52 -4.89 -4.00
CA GLU A 81 6.65 -5.68 -3.13
C GLU A 81 7.30 -5.93 -1.78
N PHE A 82 8.59 -6.27 -1.78
CA PHE A 82 9.37 -6.46 -0.56
C PHE A 82 9.48 -5.17 0.27
N LEU A 83 9.79 -4.03 -0.38
CA LEU A 83 9.88 -2.75 0.32
C LEU A 83 8.54 -2.29 0.87
N ARG A 84 7.45 -2.51 0.12
CA ARG A 84 6.09 -2.20 0.55
C ARG A 84 5.70 -3.05 1.77
N ALA A 85 5.98 -4.34 1.74
CA ALA A 85 5.73 -5.23 2.85
C ALA A 85 6.47 -4.85 4.15
N LEU A 86 7.68 -4.29 4.02
CA LEU A 86 8.49 -3.85 5.16
C LEU A 86 8.25 -2.40 5.58
N ARG A 87 7.35 -1.69 4.91
CA ARG A 87 6.94 -0.36 5.36
C ARG A 87 6.30 -0.47 6.75
N PRO A 88 6.66 0.40 7.71
CA PRO A 88 6.05 0.38 9.03
C PRO A 88 4.54 0.62 8.92
N PRO A 89 3.74 0.03 9.83
CA PRO A 89 2.32 0.31 9.89
C PRO A 89 2.09 1.80 10.16
N MET A 90 1.00 2.34 9.62
CA MET A 90 0.61 3.72 9.90
C MET A 90 0.18 3.85 11.35
N SER A 91 0.38 5.03 11.94
CA SER A 91 -0.12 5.28 13.29
C SER A 91 -1.66 5.30 13.29
N GLN A 92 -2.26 5.04 14.45
CA GLN A 92 -3.72 5.08 14.61
C GLN A 92 -4.31 6.44 14.20
N ALA A 93 -3.57 7.54 14.38
CA ALA A 93 -4.03 8.87 13.97
C ALA A 93 -4.12 9.00 12.44
N ARG A 94 -3.11 8.49 11.71
CA ARG A 94 -3.11 8.47 10.25
C ARG A 94 -4.19 7.52 9.71
N GLU A 95 -4.34 6.34 10.30
CA GLU A 95 -5.40 5.40 9.92
C GLU A 95 -6.79 5.99 10.14
N ALA A 96 -7.02 6.69 11.26
CA ALA A 96 -8.30 7.30 11.58
C ALA A 96 -8.70 8.39 10.57
N VAL A 97 -7.77 9.26 10.16
CA VAL A 97 -8.08 10.31 9.17
C VAL A 97 -8.32 9.74 7.77
N ILE A 98 -7.59 8.67 7.38
CA ILE A 98 -7.81 7.97 6.12
C ILE A 98 -9.18 7.29 6.12
N ALA A 99 -9.54 6.61 7.21
CA ALA A 99 -10.86 5.98 7.35
C ALA A 99 -11.99 7.01 7.33
N ALA A 100 -11.81 8.18 7.95
CA ALA A 100 -12.77 9.27 7.89
C ALA A 100 -12.92 9.85 6.48
N ALA A 101 -11.81 10.00 5.75
CA ALA A 101 -11.83 10.40 4.34
C ALA A 101 -12.56 9.36 3.47
N PHE A 102 -12.27 8.07 3.65
CA PHE A 102 -12.93 6.99 2.94
C PHE A 102 -14.45 6.97 3.22
N ALA A 103 -14.84 7.04 4.49
CA ALA A 103 -16.26 7.08 4.89
C ALA A 103 -17.02 8.31 4.38
N LYS A 104 -16.31 9.41 4.07
CA LYS A 104 -16.91 10.56 3.41
C LYS A 104 -17.18 10.29 1.92
N LEU A 105 -16.32 9.49 1.29
CA LEU A 105 -16.45 9.11 -0.11
C LEU A 105 -17.48 8.01 -0.30
N ASP A 106 -17.46 6.96 0.52
CA ASP A 106 -18.41 5.84 0.50
C ASP A 106 -19.81 6.30 0.95
N ARG A 107 -20.64 6.73 -0.01
CA ARG A 107 -21.98 7.28 0.28
C ARG A 107 -23.02 6.18 0.36
N SER A 108 -22.83 5.10 -0.38
CA SER A 108 -23.63 3.87 -0.30
C SER A 108 -23.48 3.18 1.07
N GLY A 109 -22.30 3.27 1.69
CA GLY A 109 -21.94 2.56 2.91
C GLY A 109 -21.74 1.05 2.70
N ASP A 110 -21.44 0.63 1.46
CA ASP A 110 -21.21 -0.77 1.12
C ASP A 110 -19.75 -1.20 1.25
N GLY A 111 -18.86 -0.29 1.66
CA GLY A 111 -17.45 -0.56 1.91
C GLY A 111 -16.56 -0.42 0.68
N VAL A 112 -17.10 0.03 -0.45
CA VAL A 112 -16.36 0.34 -1.67
C VAL A 112 -16.72 1.75 -2.17
N VAL A 113 -15.76 2.47 -2.73
CA VAL A 113 -16.02 3.77 -3.36
C VAL A 113 -16.10 3.59 -4.86
N THR A 114 -17.21 4.03 -5.44
CA THR A 114 -17.51 3.94 -6.87
C THR A 114 -17.66 5.33 -7.51
N VAL A 115 -17.82 5.38 -8.83
CA VAL A 115 -18.05 6.66 -9.55
C VAL A 115 -19.38 7.29 -9.10
N GLU A 116 -20.36 6.45 -8.78
CA GLU A 116 -21.67 6.84 -8.26
C GLU A 116 -21.55 7.59 -6.93
N ASP A 117 -20.70 7.10 -6.04
CA ASP A 117 -20.42 7.74 -4.76
C ASP A 117 -19.76 9.11 -4.94
N LEU A 118 -18.76 9.17 -5.82
CA LEU A 118 -18.04 10.42 -6.10
C LEU A 118 -18.91 11.49 -6.73
N ARG A 119 -19.86 11.11 -7.59
CA ARG A 119 -20.80 12.05 -8.23
C ARG A 119 -21.63 12.84 -7.19
N GLY A 120 -21.83 12.26 -6.00
CA GLY A 120 -22.51 12.92 -4.88
C GLY A 120 -21.64 13.86 -4.04
N VAL A 121 -20.32 13.83 -4.21
CA VAL A 121 -19.35 14.59 -3.40
C VAL A 121 -18.58 15.62 -4.25
N TYR A 122 -18.26 15.27 -5.50
CA TYR A 122 -17.48 16.10 -6.43
C TYR A 122 -18.18 16.26 -7.77
N SER A 123 -18.11 17.46 -8.34
CA SER A 123 -18.55 17.70 -9.73
C SER A 123 -17.35 17.83 -10.66
N GLY A 124 -17.31 16.96 -11.67
CA GLY A 124 -16.30 16.97 -12.74
C GLY A 124 -16.59 18.01 -13.83
N ARG A 125 -17.75 18.68 -13.82
CA ARG A 125 -18.19 19.60 -14.89
C ARG A 125 -17.26 20.79 -15.11
N ALA A 126 -16.59 21.24 -14.06
CA ALA A 126 -15.65 22.35 -14.14
C ALA A 126 -14.29 21.94 -14.72
N HIS A 127 -14.02 20.64 -14.87
CA HIS A 127 -12.73 20.13 -15.33
C HIS A 127 -12.44 20.58 -16.78
N PRO A 128 -11.22 21.05 -17.10
CA PRO A 128 -10.89 21.57 -18.43
C PRO A 128 -11.23 20.62 -19.58
N LYS A 129 -10.97 19.31 -19.42
CA LYS A 129 -11.30 18.29 -20.44
C LYS A 129 -12.79 18.06 -20.65
N VAL A 130 -13.62 18.32 -19.63
CA VAL A 130 -15.08 18.26 -19.78
C VAL A 130 -15.58 19.50 -20.49
N ARG A 131 -14.99 20.65 -20.19
CA ARG A 131 -15.30 21.91 -20.86
C ARG A 131 -14.84 21.94 -22.33
N SER A 132 -13.75 21.27 -22.67
CA SER A 132 -13.30 21.11 -24.06
C SER A 132 -14.08 20.04 -24.83
N GLY A 133 -14.90 19.22 -24.15
CA GLY A 133 -15.64 18.13 -24.75
C GLY A 133 -14.80 16.89 -25.07
N GLU A 134 -13.55 16.85 -24.60
CA GLU A 134 -12.68 15.68 -24.75
C GLU A 134 -13.16 14.52 -23.88
N TRP A 135 -13.52 14.81 -22.63
CA TRP A 135 -13.98 13.83 -21.65
C TRP A 135 -15.38 14.18 -21.13
N THR A 136 -16.10 13.17 -20.67
CA THR A 136 -17.33 13.29 -19.91
C THR A 136 -17.03 13.50 -18.42
N GLU A 137 -18.04 13.94 -17.65
CA GLU A 137 -17.92 14.03 -16.19
C GLU A 137 -17.61 12.66 -15.57
N GLU A 138 -18.18 11.59 -16.12
CA GLU A 138 -17.95 10.22 -15.67
C GLU A 138 -16.50 9.76 -15.91
N GLU A 139 -15.94 10.06 -17.09
CA GLU A 139 -14.54 9.71 -17.41
C GLU A 139 -13.54 10.45 -16.51
N VAL A 140 -13.81 11.71 -16.14
CA VAL A 140 -12.97 12.44 -15.17
C VAL A 140 -13.04 11.79 -13.78
N LEU A 141 -14.24 11.45 -13.31
CA LEU A 141 -14.42 10.84 -12.00
C LEU A 141 -13.82 9.43 -11.96
N ARG A 142 -13.97 8.65 -13.03
CA ARG A 142 -13.36 7.34 -13.16
C ARG A 142 -11.84 7.43 -13.16
N HIS A 143 -11.26 8.34 -13.96
CA HIS A 143 -9.82 8.56 -13.96
C HIS A 143 -9.28 9.03 -12.60
N PHE A 144 -10.08 9.78 -11.83
CA PHE A 144 -9.73 10.12 -10.45
C PHE A 144 -9.73 8.88 -9.55
N LEU A 145 -10.74 8.00 -9.64
CA LEU A 145 -10.75 6.73 -8.90
C LEU A 145 -9.59 5.81 -9.28
N ASP A 146 -9.23 5.76 -10.57
CA ASP A 146 -8.10 4.97 -11.08
C ASP A 146 -6.75 5.32 -10.43
N SER A 147 -6.68 6.47 -9.74
CA SER A 147 -5.49 6.88 -8.98
C SER A 147 -5.38 6.18 -7.61
N PHE A 148 -6.49 5.66 -7.09
CA PHE A 148 -6.57 4.92 -5.82
C PHE A 148 -6.78 3.41 -6.03
N ASP A 149 -7.43 3.03 -7.12
CA ASP A 149 -7.66 1.66 -7.59
C ASP A 149 -6.32 1.06 -8.10
N SER A 150 -5.63 0.32 -7.23
CA SER A 150 -4.20 -0.01 -7.37
C SER A 150 -3.91 -1.49 -7.61
N SER A 151 -4.85 -2.38 -7.32
CA SER A 151 -4.60 -3.82 -7.35
C SER A 151 -5.11 -4.44 -8.65
N ASP A 152 -6.39 -4.25 -8.96
CA ASP A 152 -7.11 -4.97 -10.01
C ASP A 152 -7.86 -4.06 -11.01
N LYS A 153 -7.84 -2.73 -10.82
CA LYS A 153 -8.41 -1.76 -11.77
C LYS A 153 -9.86 -2.10 -12.11
N ASP A 154 -10.63 -2.48 -11.10
CA ASP A 154 -11.91 -3.17 -11.27
C ASP A 154 -13.11 -2.22 -11.34
N GLY A 155 -12.91 -0.93 -11.10
CA GLY A 155 -14.04 0.01 -11.00
C GLY A 155 -14.24 0.59 -9.62
N GLN A 156 -13.65 -0.03 -8.61
CA GLN A 156 -14.01 0.13 -7.21
C GLN A 156 -12.74 0.40 -6.40
N VAL A 157 -12.90 1.17 -5.34
CA VAL A 157 -11.79 1.43 -4.42
C VAL A 157 -12.20 0.92 -3.05
N THR A 158 -11.54 -0.14 -2.60
CA THR A 158 -11.74 -0.66 -1.25
C THR A 158 -10.98 0.18 -0.22
N LEU A 159 -11.36 0.09 1.07
CA LEU A 159 -10.60 0.74 2.14
C LEU A 159 -9.12 0.31 2.15
N ALA A 160 -8.85 -0.96 1.83
CA ALA A 160 -7.50 -1.49 1.78
C ALA A 160 -6.66 -0.82 0.68
N GLU A 161 -7.23 -0.58 -0.50
CA GLU A 161 -6.54 0.09 -1.59
C GLU A 161 -6.33 1.57 -1.33
N PHE A 162 -7.34 2.21 -0.74
CA PHE A 162 -7.23 3.59 -0.31
C PHE A 162 -6.13 3.76 0.75
N GLN A 163 -6.04 2.83 1.70
CA GLN A 163 -4.95 2.77 2.69
C GLN A 163 -3.59 2.50 2.03
N ASP A 164 -3.51 1.63 1.02
CA ASP A 164 -2.26 1.34 0.30
C ASP A 164 -1.74 2.57 -0.46
N TYR A 165 -2.64 3.31 -1.11
CA TYR A 165 -2.32 4.60 -1.72
C TYR A 165 -1.75 5.59 -0.68
N TYR A 166 -2.47 5.79 0.43
CA TYR A 166 -2.06 6.72 1.48
C TYR A 166 -0.82 6.24 2.25
N SER A 167 -0.54 4.95 2.27
CA SER A 167 0.69 4.40 2.85
C SER A 167 1.92 4.93 2.12
N GLY A 168 1.85 5.11 0.80
CA GLY A 168 2.93 5.72 0.02
C GLY A 168 3.13 7.19 0.35
N VAL A 169 2.03 7.95 0.42
CA VAL A 169 2.07 9.38 0.80
C VAL A 169 2.55 9.55 2.25
N SER A 170 2.07 8.70 3.16
CA SER A 170 2.42 8.68 4.58
C SER A 170 3.92 8.48 4.77
N ALA A 171 4.54 7.59 4.00
CA ALA A 171 5.99 7.37 4.05
C ALA A 171 6.82 8.60 3.64
N SER A 172 6.22 9.59 2.98
CA SER A 172 6.88 10.86 2.60
C SER A 172 6.63 12.01 3.57
N VAL A 173 5.82 11.81 4.62
CA VAL A 173 5.47 12.81 5.62
C VAL A 173 6.02 12.42 6.99
N ASP A 174 6.87 13.28 7.53
CA ASP A 174 7.66 13.01 8.74
C ASP A 174 6.78 12.89 10.00
N THR A 175 5.76 13.74 10.14
CA THR A 175 4.95 13.82 11.36
C THR A 175 3.49 13.47 11.13
N ASP A 176 2.85 12.93 12.18
CA ASP A 176 1.43 12.59 12.13
C ASP A 176 0.57 13.84 12.00
N GLU A 177 0.97 14.94 12.63
CA GLU A 177 0.26 16.22 12.59
C GLU A 177 0.20 16.79 11.17
N GLU A 178 1.32 16.77 10.44
CA GLU A 178 1.37 17.22 9.05
C GLU A 178 0.55 16.31 8.14
N PHE A 179 0.63 14.99 8.34
CA PHE A 179 -0.14 14.04 7.55
C PHE A 179 -1.64 14.22 7.77
N VAL A 180 -2.08 14.30 9.03
CA VAL A 180 -3.48 14.51 9.38
C VAL A 180 -3.98 15.83 8.82
N ALA A 181 -3.25 16.94 9.00
CA ALA A 181 -3.63 18.24 8.46
C ALA A 181 -3.73 18.22 6.92
N MET A 182 -2.81 17.54 6.24
CA MET A 182 -2.83 17.37 4.79
C MET A 182 -4.07 16.61 4.33
N VAL A 183 -4.37 15.45 4.92
CA VAL A 183 -5.53 14.61 4.54
C VAL A 183 -6.85 15.33 4.88
N THR A 184 -6.97 15.92 6.07
CA THR A 184 -8.13 16.72 6.48
C THR A 184 -8.39 17.86 5.49
N ARG A 185 -7.35 18.58 5.05
CA ARG A 185 -7.49 19.65 4.07
C ARG A 185 -7.84 19.14 2.67
N ALA A 186 -7.23 18.03 2.24
CA ALA A 186 -7.48 17.45 0.92
C ALA A 186 -8.95 17.01 0.77
N TRP A 187 -9.50 16.40 1.81
CA TRP A 187 -10.88 15.88 1.80
C TRP A 187 -11.90 16.82 2.42
N GLY A 188 -11.50 17.95 3.01
CA GLY A 188 -12.38 18.89 3.69
C GLY A 188 -13.15 18.24 4.85
N LEU A 189 -12.43 17.52 5.71
CA LEU A 189 -12.96 16.93 6.94
C LEU A 189 -13.11 17.98 8.05
#